data_AF-I4A9J8-F1
#
_entry.id   AF-I4A9J8-F1
#
_cell.length_a   1.000
_cell.length_b   1.000
_cell.length_c   1.000
_cell.angle_alpha   90.00
_cell.angle_beta   90.00
_cell.angle_gamma   90.00
#
_symmetry.space_group_name_H-M   'P 1'
#
loop_
_entity.id
_entity.type
_entity.pdbx_description
1 polymer ?
#
loop_
_entity_poly.entity_id
_entity_poly.type
_entity_poly.pdbx_seq_one_letter_code
_entity_poly.pdbx_strand_id
1 'polypeptide(L)'
;MLNKPAKIITWAGLMLFMGFLIAGCGATTPTAAQSDLTPNQAAELVYHDLSFHNIGVEKVNVTQCTFKDARTAVVAVTYLTLDGRNISQNVTLIKLNGQWQIDGHDH
;
A
#
# COMPACT_ATOMS: atom_id res chain seq x y z
N MET A 1 -0.41 -63.87 41.04
CA MET A 1 0.03 -63.23 42.30
C MET A 1 0.17 -61.74 42.06
N LEU A 2 -0.31 -60.99 43.04
CA LEU A 2 -0.70 -59.58 43.02
C LEU A 2 0.50 -58.65 43.24
N ASN A 3 0.84 -57.78 42.28
CA ASN A 3 1.81 -56.70 42.51
C ASN A 3 1.17 -55.31 42.31
N LYS A 4 0.56 -54.87 43.41
CA LYS A 4 0.51 -53.52 44.02
C LYS A 4 -0.09 -52.29 43.28
N PRO A 5 -0.65 -51.33 44.06
CA PRO A 5 -1.64 -50.37 43.60
C PRO A 5 -1.13 -48.91 43.51
N ALA A 6 -1.91 -48.12 42.77
CA ALA A 6 -2.24 -46.70 42.95
C ALA A 6 -1.32 -45.82 43.82
N LYS A 7 -0.98 -44.63 43.29
CA LYS A 7 -1.53 -43.36 43.79
C LYS A 7 -1.14 -42.19 42.90
N ILE A 8 -2.18 -41.55 42.38
CA ILE A 8 -2.22 -40.17 41.92
C ILE A 8 -1.69 -39.29 43.05
N ILE A 9 -0.61 -38.54 42.80
CA ILE A 9 -0.17 -37.45 43.66
C ILE A 9 -0.12 -36.19 42.81
N THR A 10 -1.24 -35.50 42.87
CA THR A 10 -1.43 -34.08 42.56
C THR A 10 -0.45 -33.27 43.42
N TRP A 11 0.42 -32.48 42.81
CA TRP A 11 1.01 -31.31 43.45
C TRP A 11 0.56 -30.08 42.69
N ALA A 12 -0.47 -29.46 43.25
CA ALA A 12 -0.78 -28.07 43.02
C ALA A 12 0.36 -27.22 43.59
N GLY A 13 0.95 -26.40 42.74
CA GLY A 13 1.82 -25.29 43.09
C GLY A 13 1.76 -24.32 41.91
N LEU A 14 0.63 -23.64 41.73
CA LEU A 14 0.45 -22.28 42.24
C LEU A 14 1.56 -21.34 41.72
N MET A 15 1.48 -20.99 40.44
CA MET A 15 1.83 -19.65 39.95
C MET A 15 0.56 -19.10 39.31
N LEU A 16 -0.27 -18.54 40.17
CA LEU A 16 -1.44 -17.74 39.86
C LEU A 16 -0.95 -16.32 39.54
N PHE A 17 -1.70 -15.60 38.71
CA PHE A 17 -1.61 -14.18 38.35
C PHE A 17 -0.66 -13.76 37.21
N MET A 18 -1.21 -13.71 35.99
CA MET A 18 -1.75 -12.47 35.40
C MET A 18 -2.64 -12.93 34.23
N GLY A 19 -3.96 -12.83 34.30
CA GLY A 19 -4.66 -11.59 34.51
C GLY A 19 -4.75 -10.88 33.17
N PHE A 20 -5.83 -11.18 32.43
CA PHE A 20 -6.54 -10.28 31.52
C PHE A 20 -5.70 -9.36 30.63
N LEU A 21 -5.85 -9.46 29.32
CA LEU A 21 -6.41 -8.38 28.49
C LEU A 21 -6.43 -8.83 27.01
N ILE A 22 -7.66 -8.95 26.49
CA ILE A 22 -8.07 -8.42 25.18
C ILE A 22 -7.36 -9.02 23.96
N ALA A 23 -8.00 -9.99 23.31
CA ALA A 23 -8.82 -9.77 22.12
C ALA A 23 -8.02 -9.24 20.92
N GLY A 24 -8.08 -10.02 19.83
CA GLY A 24 -7.84 -9.52 18.48
C GLY A 24 -6.41 -9.06 18.22
N CYS A 25 -5.50 -10.02 17.99
CA CYS A 25 -4.55 -9.82 16.90
C CYS A 25 -5.35 -9.92 15.60
N GLY A 26 -6.22 -8.93 15.36
CA GLY A 26 -6.69 -8.64 14.03
C GLY A 26 -5.42 -8.33 13.27
N ALA A 27 -5.11 -9.17 12.28
CA ALA A 27 -4.19 -8.80 11.23
C ALA A 27 -4.51 -7.36 10.88
N THR A 28 -3.61 -6.44 11.20
CA THR A 28 -3.68 -5.09 10.68
C THR A 28 -3.55 -5.26 9.18
N THR A 29 -4.69 -5.43 8.50
CA THR A 29 -4.80 -5.06 7.11
C THR A 29 -4.19 -3.67 7.05
N PRO A 30 -3.20 -3.43 6.16
CA PRO A 30 -2.71 -2.09 5.94
C PRO A 30 -3.97 -1.28 5.68
N THR A 31 -4.30 -0.38 6.59
CA THR A 31 -5.38 0.56 6.34
C THR A 31 -4.85 1.34 5.15
N ALA A 32 -5.32 0.99 3.95
CA ALA A 32 -5.00 1.75 2.76
C ALA A 32 -5.35 3.18 3.13
N ALA A 33 -4.33 4.03 3.25
CA ALA A 33 -4.56 5.44 3.52
C ALA A 33 -5.59 5.87 2.50
N GLN A 34 -6.76 6.32 2.96
CA GLN A 34 -7.85 6.70 2.09
C GLN A 34 -7.41 7.98 1.39
N SER A 35 -6.75 7.77 0.25
CA SER A 35 -6.21 8.82 -0.57
C SER A 35 -7.32 9.32 -1.49
N ASP A 36 -7.37 10.63 -1.66
CA ASP A 36 -8.23 11.31 -2.63
C ASP A 36 -7.69 11.20 -4.06
N LEU A 37 -6.52 10.61 -4.27
CA LEU A 37 -5.96 10.37 -5.60
C LEU A 37 -6.63 9.16 -6.26
N THR A 38 -7.43 9.44 -7.29
CA THR A 38 -7.99 8.41 -8.17
C THR A 38 -7.02 8.03 -9.30
N PRO A 39 -7.13 6.81 -9.87
CA PRO A 39 -6.36 6.44 -11.06
C PRO A 39 -6.54 7.40 -12.24
N ASN A 40 -7.74 7.96 -12.43
CA ASN A 40 -7.99 8.93 -13.50
C ASN A 40 -7.23 10.24 -13.25
N GLN A 41 -7.26 10.77 -12.02
CA GLN A 41 -6.46 11.96 -11.69
C GLN A 41 -4.96 11.72 -11.87
N ALA A 42 -4.46 10.54 -11.50
CA ALA A 42 -3.06 10.18 -11.74
C ALA A 42 -2.73 10.09 -13.24
N ALA A 43 -3.63 9.52 -14.05
CA ALA A 43 -3.47 9.46 -15.50
C ALA A 43 -3.40 10.86 -16.13
N GLU A 44 -4.29 11.78 -15.70
CA GLU A 44 -4.30 13.18 -16.18
C GLU A 44 -3.03 13.93 -15.79
N LEU A 45 -2.54 13.78 -14.56
CA LEU A 45 -1.28 14.39 -14.12
C LEU A 45 -0.11 13.95 -15.01
N VAL A 46 -0.01 12.65 -15.28
CA VAL A 46 1.03 12.10 -16.15
C VAL A 46 0.84 12.53 -17.61
N TYR A 47 -0.41 12.55 -18.11
CA TYR A 47 -0.69 13.02 -19.47
C TYR A 47 -0.24 14.46 -19.68
N HIS A 48 -0.56 15.36 -18.74
CA HIS A 48 -0.17 16.76 -18.80
C HIS A 48 1.34 16.94 -18.71
N ASP A 49 2.02 16.15 -17.89
CA ASP A 49 3.48 16.14 -17.80
C ASP A 49 4.14 15.71 -19.11
N LEU A 50 3.68 14.60 -19.71
CA LEU A 50 4.17 14.15 -21.01
C LEU A 50 3.94 15.21 -22.08
N SER A 51 2.76 15.84 -22.08
CA SER A 51 2.46 16.94 -23.00
C SER A 51 3.36 18.16 -22.78
N PHE A 52 3.69 18.51 -21.54
CA PHE A 52 4.62 19.60 -21.21
C PHE A 52 6.03 19.31 -21.76
N HIS A 53 6.44 18.05 -21.74
CA HIS A 53 7.71 17.57 -22.32
C HIS A 53 7.65 17.29 -23.83
N ASN A 54 6.59 17.71 -24.53
CA ASN A 54 6.37 17.48 -25.97
C ASN A 54 6.30 16.00 -26.37
N ILE A 55 5.93 15.12 -25.43
CA ILE A 55 5.69 13.70 -25.69
C ILE A 55 4.20 13.53 -25.99
N GLY A 56 3.88 13.46 -27.28
CA GLY A 56 2.51 13.20 -27.72
C GLY A 56 2.06 11.78 -27.39
N VAL A 57 0.94 11.67 -26.68
CA VAL A 57 0.27 10.41 -26.34
C VAL A 57 -1.24 10.59 -26.52
N GLU A 58 -1.97 9.54 -26.91
CA GLU A 58 -3.44 9.62 -26.99
C GLU A 58 -4.09 9.42 -25.62
N LYS A 59 -3.49 8.54 -24.80
CA LYS A 59 -4.03 8.16 -23.51
C LYS A 59 -2.93 7.60 -22.61
N VAL A 60 -3.01 7.94 -21.32
CA VAL A 60 -2.27 7.28 -20.25
C VAL A 60 -3.21 6.32 -19.52
N ASN A 61 -2.78 5.07 -19.36
CA ASN A 61 -3.49 4.08 -18.56
C ASN A 61 -2.74 3.84 -17.24
N VAL A 62 -3.45 3.92 -16.12
CA VAL A 62 -2.90 3.54 -14.81
C VAL A 62 -3.23 2.07 -14.56
N THR A 63 -2.21 1.23 -14.42
CA THR A 63 -2.39 -0.20 -14.13
C THR A 63 -2.37 -0.50 -12.64
N GLN A 64 -1.69 0.33 -11.86
CA GLN A 64 -1.58 0.18 -10.41
C GLN A 64 -1.33 1.53 -9.75
N CYS A 65 -1.99 1.78 -8.62
CA CYS A 65 -1.70 2.92 -7.75
C CYS A 65 -1.38 2.38 -6.36
N THR A 66 -0.19 2.65 -5.84
CA THR A 66 0.30 2.16 -4.55
C THR A 66 0.64 3.32 -3.64
N PHE A 67 -0.17 3.53 -2.62
CA PHE A 67 0.08 4.54 -1.59
C PHE A 67 1.17 4.07 -0.64
N LYS A 68 2.25 4.86 -0.53
CA LYS A 68 3.30 4.65 0.48
C LYS A 68 2.89 5.27 1.81
N ASP A 69 2.23 6.41 1.76
CA ASP A 69 1.66 7.13 2.89
C ASP A 69 0.53 8.06 2.41
N ALA A 70 0.01 8.93 3.27
CA ALA A 70 -1.09 9.86 2.96
C ALA A 70 -0.73 10.97 1.97
N ARG A 71 0.56 11.16 1.66
CA ARG A 71 1.10 12.20 0.79
C ARG A 71 1.95 11.65 -0.35
N THR A 72 2.24 10.36 -0.39
CA THR A 72 3.11 9.77 -1.40
C THR A 72 2.46 8.54 -2.03
N ALA A 73 2.44 8.51 -3.37
CA ALA A 73 1.94 7.38 -4.14
C ALA A 73 2.92 7.03 -5.26
N VAL A 74 3.04 5.74 -5.58
CA VAL A 74 3.73 5.26 -6.77
C VAL A 74 2.68 4.71 -7.73
N VAL A 75 2.66 5.23 -8.94
CA VAL A 75 1.67 4.89 -9.96
C VAL A 75 2.37 4.22 -11.13
N ALA A 76 1.98 2.99 -11.44
CA ALA A 76 2.41 2.30 -12.66
C ALA A 76 1.51 2.74 -13.81
N VAL A 77 2.12 3.25 -14.87
CA VAL A 77 1.44 3.77 -16.05
C VAL A 77 1.93 3.11 -17.32
N THR A 78 1.03 2.99 -18.29
CA THR A 78 1.34 2.57 -19.66
C THR A 78 0.72 3.54 -20.66
N TYR A 79 1.46 3.86 -21.72
CA TYR A 79 0.97 4.74 -22.78
C TYR A 79 1.63 4.43 -24.13
N LEU A 80 0.89 4.69 -25.20
CA LEU A 80 1.38 4.65 -26.57
C LEU A 80 1.70 6.09 -27.01
N THR A 81 2.95 6.31 -27.36
CA THR A 81 3.40 7.56 -27.97
C THR A 81 2.96 7.63 -29.43
N LEU A 82 2.81 8.86 -29.96
CA LEU A 82 2.38 9.06 -31.36
C LEU A 82 3.35 8.48 -32.41
N ASP A 83 4.61 8.23 -32.03
CA ASP A 83 5.59 7.54 -32.90
C ASP A 83 5.48 6.00 -32.83
N GLY A 84 4.50 5.47 -32.08
CA GLY A 84 4.20 4.06 -31.99
C GLY A 84 4.93 3.30 -30.88
N ARG A 85 5.71 3.98 -30.02
CA ARG A 85 6.37 3.30 -28.88
C ARG A 85 5.42 3.13 -27.71
N ASN A 86 5.33 1.90 -27.20
CA ASN A 86 4.61 1.58 -25.98
C ASN A 86 5.58 1.66 -24.78
N ILE A 87 5.26 2.51 -23.81
CA ILE A 87 6.07 2.77 -22.63
C ILE A 87 5.33 2.31 -21.38
N SER A 88 6.07 1.64 -20.49
CA SER A 88 5.61 1.27 -19.15
C SER A 88 6.57 1.87 -18.14
N GLN A 89 6.08 2.68 -17.20
CA GLN A 89 6.93 3.30 -16.18
C GLN A 89 6.21 3.46 -14.84
N ASN A 90 7.00 3.64 -13.79
CA ASN A 90 6.50 4.01 -12.47
C ASN A 90 6.74 5.50 -12.25
N VAL A 91 5.70 6.21 -11.85
CA VAL A 91 5.74 7.64 -11.54
C VAL A 91 5.47 7.83 -10.05
N THR A 92 6.33 8.58 -9.37
CA THR A 92 6.11 8.97 -7.97
C THR A 92 5.30 10.26 -7.95
N LEU A 93 4.18 10.24 -7.24
CA LEU A 93 3.34 11.40 -6.98
C LEU A 93 3.45 11.79 -5.51
N ILE A 94 3.56 13.09 -5.26
CA ILE A 94 3.58 13.70 -3.94
C ILE A 94 2.42 14.68 -3.78
N LYS A 95 1.90 14.78 -2.56
CA LYS A 95 0.84 15.72 -2.19
C LYS A 95 1.43 16.93 -1.49
N LEU A 96 1.49 18.06 -2.19
CA LEU A 96 1.93 19.35 -1.66
C LEU A 96 0.74 20.31 -1.60
N ASN A 97 0.57 21.02 -0.47
CA ASN A 97 -0.50 21.99 -0.27
C ASN A 97 -1.92 21.46 -0.61
N GLY A 98 -2.16 20.16 -0.41
CA GLY A 98 -3.44 19.52 -0.69
C GLY A 98 -3.63 19.04 -2.13
N GLN A 99 -2.67 19.27 -3.04
CA GLN A 99 -2.73 18.86 -4.44
C GLN A 99 -1.67 17.80 -4.75
N TRP A 100 -2.04 16.83 -5.58
CA TRP A 100 -1.12 15.81 -6.07
C TRP A 100 -0.34 16.33 -7.28
N GLN A 101 0.96 16.07 -7.31
CA GLN A 101 1.87 16.44 -8.39
C GLN A 101 2.97 15.39 -8.54
N ILE A 102 3.68 15.41 -9.67
CA ILE A 102 4.80 14.50 -9.92
C ILE A 102 6.02 14.95 -9.09
N ASP A 103 6.67 14.00 -8.43
CA ASP A 103 7.88 14.24 -7.65
C ASP A 103 9.06 14.56 -8.58
N GLY A 104 9.82 15.62 -8.29
CA GLY A 104 10.97 16.03 -9.10
C GLY A 104 10.69 17.00 -10.25
N HIS A 105 9.52 17.66 -10.29
CA HIS A 105 9.31 18.84 -11.14
C HIS A 105 9.97 20.07 -10.50
N ASP A 106 11.28 20.23 -10.69
CA ASP A 106 11.86 21.58 -10.67
C ASP A 106 11.40 22.29 -11.96
N HIS A 107 10.62 23.35 -11.78
CA HIS A 107 10.06 24.22 -12.84
C HIS A 107 11.12 25.14 -13.44
#